data_AF-A0A7Y2F7N4-F1
#
_entry.id   AF-A0A7Y2F7N4-F1
#
_cell.length_a   1.000
_cell.length_b   1.000
_cell.length_c   1.000
_cell.angle_alpha   90.00
_cell.angle_beta   90.00
_cell.angle_gamma   90.00
#
_symmetry.space_group_name_H-M   'P 1'
#
loop_
_entity.id
_entity.type
_entity.pdbx_description
1 polymer ?
#
loop_
_entity_poly.entity_id
_entity_poly.type
_entity_poly.pdbx_seq_one_letter_code
_entity_poly.pdbx_strand_id
1 'polypeptide(L)'
;MSDQKIDTNHPTTADPIETADAHENTKLIVLVVRHLALESSLATEIAAWNQATTEILTHAGVRGPTDENVAALGPITAKLQDHAATVGKARQVLLRRINGNSQTVYNNIRDFIVSLSPSDRRNLDDLRRDVLNQTTQASSGLIQNQASLYYTHEFHRKYLAGVLQTDLDGHSYRADGQTQDVTPGNIFGKTC
;
A
#
# COMPACT_ATOMS: atom_id res chain seq x y z
N MET A 1 24.13 68.09 -47.66
CA MET A 1 25.04 67.62 -46.60
C MET A 1 24.23 67.61 -45.33
N SER A 2 23.87 66.55 -44.65
CA SER A 2 24.03 65.09 -44.67
C SER A 2 23.35 64.68 -43.35
N ASP A 3 22.78 63.53 -43.08
CA ASP A 3 22.35 62.34 -43.78
C ASP A 3 21.34 61.69 -42.80
N GLN A 4 20.37 60.96 -43.32
CA GLN A 4 19.46 60.13 -42.55
C GLN A 4 20.23 59.07 -41.74
N LYS A 5 19.79 58.79 -40.52
CA LYS A 5 19.86 57.44 -39.95
C LYS A 5 18.54 57.10 -39.25
N ILE A 6 17.78 56.28 -39.95
CA ILE A 6 16.74 55.41 -39.44
C ILE A 6 17.48 54.24 -38.78
N ASP A 7 17.22 53.96 -37.51
CA ASP A 7 17.50 52.64 -36.94
C ASP A 7 16.19 52.01 -36.48
N THR A 8 15.90 50.91 -37.16
CA THR A 8 14.79 50.00 -37.02
C THR A 8 14.98 49.01 -35.88
N ASN A 9 13.87 48.67 -35.23
CA ASN A 9 13.51 47.36 -34.65
C ASN A 9 14.37 46.77 -33.51
N HIS A 10 13.74 46.59 -32.34
CA HIS A 10 13.24 45.26 -31.97
C HIS A 10 12.21 45.33 -30.82
N PRO A 11 10.99 44.79 -31.00
CA PRO A 11 10.16 44.41 -29.85
C PRO A 11 10.80 43.18 -29.20
N THR A 12 11.12 43.29 -27.91
CA THR A 12 11.48 42.15 -27.06
C THR A 12 10.30 41.19 -27.03
N THR A 13 10.35 40.14 -27.85
CA THR A 13 9.57 38.93 -27.66
C THR A 13 9.96 38.35 -26.31
N ALA A 14 9.12 38.58 -25.29
CA ALA A 14 9.13 37.77 -24.09
C ALA A 14 8.85 36.32 -24.52
N ASP A 15 9.80 35.44 -24.18
CA ASP A 15 9.72 34.01 -24.43
C ASP A 15 8.40 33.42 -23.86
N PRO A 16 7.59 32.70 -24.65
CA PRO A 16 6.42 32.00 -24.14
C PRO A 16 6.77 30.61 -23.53
N ILE A 17 8.05 30.25 -23.43
CA ILE A 17 8.49 28.87 -23.15
C ILE A 17 8.29 28.47 -21.68
N GLU A 18 8.36 29.42 -20.74
CA GLU A 18 8.31 29.11 -19.29
C GLU A 18 6.91 28.70 -18.77
N THR A 19 5.86 28.89 -19.58
CA THR A 19 4.47 28.64 -19.17
C THR A 19 3.98 27.21 -19.43
N ALA A 20 4.53 26.53 -20.44
CA ALA A 20 4.12 25.18 -20.83
C ALA A 20 4.58 24.14 -19.80
N ASP A 21 5.85 24.21 -19.37
CA ASP A 21 6.44 23.30 -18.39
C ASP A 21 5.77 23.42 -17.00
N ALA A 22 5.42 24.63 -16.59
CA ALA A 22 4.70 24.88 -15.34
C ALA A 22 3.27 24.30 -15.38
N HIS A 23 2.59 24.41 -16.52
CA HIS A 23 1.23 23.88 -16.71
C HIS A 23 1.22 22.35 -16.79
N GLU A 24 2.22 21.72 -17.42
CA GLU A 24 2.36 20.27 -17.46
C GLU A 24 2.73 19.67 -16.10
N ASN A 25 3.62 20.31 -15.35
CA ASN A 25 3.93 19.91 -13.98
C ASN A 25 2.69 19.98 -13.07
N THR A 26 1.84 21.00 -13.23
CA THR A 26 0.58 21.11 -12.47
C THR A 26 -0.35 19.92 -12.74
N LYS A 27 -0.48 19.48 -14.00
CA LYS A 27 -1.29 18.30 -14.34
C LYS A 27 -0.73 17.02 -13.74
N LEU A 28 0.59 16.84 -13.77
CA LEU A 28 1.26 15.69 -13.15
C LEU A 28 1.07 15.67 -11.63
N ILE A 29 1.17 16.82 -10.96
CA ILE A 29 0.90 16.97 -9.53
C ILE A 29 -0.52 16.51 -9.19
N VAL A 30 -1.54 16.96 -9.96
CA VAL A 30 -2.93 16.52 -9.74
C VAL A 30 -3.08 15.00 -9.89
N LEU A 31 -2.38 14.38 -10.84
CA LEU A 31 -2.38 12.92 -11.00
C LEU A 31 -1.72 12.21 -9.83
N VAL A 32 -0.64 12.77 -9.27
CA VAL A 32 0.01 12.25 -8.06
C VAL A 32 -0.94 12.35 -6.86
N VAL A 33 -1.62 13.49 -6.66
CA VAL A 33 -2.63 13.64 -5.59
C VAL A 33 -3.73 12.60 -5.72
N ARG A 34 -4.26 12.39 -6.93
CA ARG A 34 -5.29 11.38 -7.19
C ARG A 34 -4.78 9.97 -6.90
N HIS A 35 -3.52 9.67 -7.22
CA HIS A 35 -2.93 8.38 -6.90
C HIS A 35 -2.76 8.18 -5.39
N LEU A 36 -2.28 9.19 -4.66
CA LEU A 36 -2.17 9.14 -3.19
C LEU A 36 -3.54 8.96 -2.53
N ALA A 37 -4.60 9.56 -3.07
CA ALA A 37 -5.97 9.33 -2.59
C ALA A 37 -6.43 7.87 -2.80
N LEU A 38 -6.07 7.25 -3.93
CA LEU A 38 -6.35 5.82 -4.15
C LEU A 38 -5.58 4.93 -3.18
N GLU A 39 -4.32 5.26 -2.87
CA GLU A 39 -3.53 4.53 -1.87
C GLU A 39 -4.12 4.68 -0.46
N SER A 40 -4.56 5.88 -0.08
CA SER A 40 -5.25 6.12 1.20
C SER A 40 -6.57 5.33 1.30
N SER A 41 -7.35 5.28 0.20
CA SER A 41 -8.58 4.49 0.15
C SER A 41 -8.29 3.00 0.33
N LEU A 42 -7.23 2.48 -0.29
CA LEU A 42 -6.80 1.09 -0.10
C LEU A 42 -6.40 0.83 1.35
N ALA A 43 -5.63 1.73 1.97
CA ALA A 43 -5.25 1.59 3.38
C ALA A 43 -6.47 1.57 4.32
N THR A 44 -7.48 2.40 4.03
CA THR A 44 -8.75 2.43 4.78
C THR A 44 -9.51 1.10 4.65
N GLU A 45 -9.52 0.49 3.47
CA GLU A 45 -10.17 -0.81 3.27
C GLU A 45 -9.43 -1.96 3.94
N ILE A 46 -8.09 -1.92 3.98
CA ILE A 46 -7.31 -2.89 4.77
C ILE A 46 -7.67 -2.75 6.25
N ALA A 47 -7.79 -1.52 6.76
CA ALA A 47 -8.20 -1.28 8.14
C ALA A 47 -9.61 -1.83 8.43
N ALA A 48 -10.57 -1.63 7.52
CA ALA A 48 -11.91 -2.20 7.65
C ALA A 48 -11.91 -3.74 7.63
N TRP A 49 -11.10 -4.35 6.75
CA TRP A 49 -10.93 -5.81 6.72
C TRP A 49 -10.29 -6.34 8.01
N ASN A 50 -9.28 -5.64 8.55
CA ASN A 50 -8.67 -6.00 9.82
C ASN A 50 -9.68 -5.94 10.95
N GLN A 51 -10.48 -4.88 11.02
CA GLN A 51 -11.52 -4.71 12.04
C GLN A 51 -12.55 -5.85 11.97
N ALA A 52 -13.09 -6.13 10.78
CA ALA A 52 -14.05 -7.23 10.59
C ALA A 52 -13.45 -8.59 11.01
N THR A 53 -12.17 -8.82 10.68
CA THR A 53 -11.46 -10.04 11.09
C THR A 53 -11.29 -10.10 12.61
N THR A 54 -10.89 -9.00 13.25
CA THR A 54 -10.76 -8.93 14.72
C THR A 54 -12.09 -9.18 15.41
N GLU A 55 -13.18 -8.61 14.90
CA GLU A 55 -14.54 -8.82 15.43
C GLU A 55 -14.93 -10.30 15.34
N ILE A 56 -14.73 -10.94 14.19
CA ILE A 56 -15.00 -12.37 14.01
C ILE A 56 -14.17 -13.21 15.00
N LEU A 57 -12.86 -12.96 15.11
CA LEU A 57 -11.98 -13.71 16.00
C LEU A 57 -12.37 -13.54 17.47
N THR A 58 -12.80 -12.34 17.85
CA THR A 58 -13.25 -12.03 19.23
C THR A 58 -14.56 -12.75 19.56
N HIS A 59 -15.53 -12.76 18.64
CA HIS A 59 -16.83 -13.42 18.86
C HIS A 59 -16.73 -14.94 18.80
N ALA A 60 -15.86 -15.47 17.95
CA ALA A 60 -15.59 -16.90 17.84
C ALA A 60 -14.99 -17.49 19.13
N GLY A 61 -14.15 -16.72 19.84
CA GLY A 61 -13.46 -17.17 21.05
C GLY A 61 -12.75 -18.51 20.84
N VAL A 62 -12.91 -19.43 21.80
CA VAL A 62 -12.28 -20.77 21.79
C VAL A 62 -12.91 -21.72 20.76
N ARG A 63 -14.04 -21.38 20.13
CA ARG A 63 -14.66 -22.26 19.12
C ARG A 63 -14.07 -22.04 17.72
N GLY A 64 -13.34 -20.95 17.50
CA GLY A 64 -12.84 -20.57 16.19
C GLY A 64 -13.95 -20.05 15.26
N PRO A 65 -13.56 -19.35 14.17
CA PRO A 65 -14.51 -18.82 13.21
C PRO A 65 -15.23 -19.95 12.46
N THR A 66 -16.55 -19.83 12.31
CA THR A 66 -17.37 -20.72 11.47
C THR A 66 -17.15 -20.44 9.98
N ASP A 67 -17.53 -21.39 9.12
CA ASP A 67 -17.47 -21.23 7.66
C ASP A 67 -18.27 -20.02 7.18
N GLU A 68 -19.40 -19.71 7.82
CA GLU A 68 -20.21 -18.52 7.54
C GLU A 68 -19.44 -17.22 7.83
N ASN A 69 -18.67 -17.18 8.93
CA ASN A 69 -17.83 -16.03 9.26
C ASN A 69 -16.71 -15.85 8.23
N VAL A 70 -16.09 -16.94 7.79
CA VAL A 70 -15.05 -16.90 6.74
C VAL A 70 -15.65 -16.46 5.41
N ALA A 71 -16.84 -16.97 5.06
CA ALA A 71 -17.56 -16.59 3.85
C ALA A 71 -17.93 -15.09 3.85
N ALA A 72 -18.27 -14.52 5.01
CA ALA A 72 -18.55 -13.10 5.17
C ALA A 72 -17.34 -12.19 4.87
N LEU A 73 -16.11 -12.68 5.04
CA LEU A 73 -14.88 -11.96 4.66
C LEU A 73 -14.58 -12.02 3.16
N GLY A 74 -15.20 -12.96 2.44
CA GLY A 74 -14.98 -13.19 1.01
C GLY A 74 -15.20 -11.93 0.14
N PRO A 75 -16.37 -11.26 0.23
CA PRO A 75 -16.64 -10.04 -0.52
C PRO A 75 -15.65 -8.90 -0.24
N ILE A 76 -15.25 -8.72 1.01
CA ILE A 76 -14.29 -7.68 1.42
C ILE A 76 -12.91 -7.99 0.84
N THR A 77 -12.51 -9.26 0.88
CA THR A 77 -11.23 -9.73 0.34
C THR A 77 -11.18 -9.56 -1.18
N ALA A 78 -12.25 -9.91 -1.89
CA ALA A 78 -12.34 -9.74 -3.34
C ALA A 78 -12.26 -8.26 -3.74
N LYS A 79 -12.98 -7.38 -3.02
CA LYS A 79 -12.90 -5.93 -3.23
C LYS A 79 -11.49 -5.40 -3.01
N LEU A 80 -10.83 -5.83 -1.93
CA LEU A 80 -9.48 -5.42 -1.60
C LEU A 80 -8.47 -5.85 -2.68
N GLN A 81 -8.59 -7.07 -3.20
CA GLN A 81 -7.74 -7.58 -4.28
C GLN A 81 -7.92 -6.76 -5.57
N ASP A 82 -9.15 -6.42 -5.94
CA ASP A 82 -9.44 -5.61 -7.12
C ASP A 82 -8.90 -4.17 -6.98
N HIS A 83 -9.09 -3.57 -5.80
CA HIS A 83 -8.53 -2.25 -5.50
C HIS A 83 -7.00 -2.26 -5.49
N ALA A 84 -6.35 -3.27 -4.90
CA ALA A 84 -4.89 -3.41 -4.92
C ALA A 84 -4.36 -3.52 -6.35
N ALA A 85 -5.02 -4.32 -7.21
CA ALA A 85 -4.68 -4.42 -8.62
C ALA A 85 -4.85 -3.09 -9.36
N THR A 86 -5.92 -2.35 -9.06
CA THR A 86 -6.20 -1.03 -9.63
C THR A 86 -5.14 0.00 -9.23
N VAL A 87 -4.77 0.06 -7.94
CA VAL A 87 -3.70 0.93 -7.43
C VAL A 87 -2.35 0.59 -8.08
N GLY A 88 -2.02 -0.69 -8.19
CA GLY A 88 -0.79 -1.16 -8.84
C GLY A 88 -0.71 -0.74 -10.31
N LYS A 89 -1.80 -0.92 -11.07
CA LYS A 89 -1.90 -0.45 -12.46
C LYS A 89 -1.81 1.07 -12.56
N ALA A 90 -2.51 1.80 -11.70
CA ALA A 90 -2.47 3.26 -11.67
C ALA A 90 -1.06 3.80 -11.40
N ARG A 91 -0.32 3.17 -10.48
CA ARG A 91 1.08 3.52 -10.18
C ARG A 91 1.97 3.38 -11.41
N GLN A 92 1.86 2.25 -12.12
CA GLN A 92 2.65 1.99 -13.33
C GLN A 92 2.32 2.99 -14.46
N VAL A 93 1.03 3.28 -14.66
CA VAL A 93 0.58 4.26 -15.67
C VAL A 93 1.07 5.67 -15.31
N LEU A 94 0.98 6.06 -14.04
CA LEU A 94 1.45 7.36 -13.56
C LEU A 94 2.96 7.50 -13.75
N LEU A 95 3.76 6.52 -13.35
CA LEU A 95 5.21 6.55 -13.51
C LEU A 95 5.61 6.65 -15.00
N ARG A 96 4.92 5.92 -15.88
CA ARG A 96 5.14 6.01 -17.34
C ARG A 96 4.81 7.41 -17.87
N ARG A 97 3.74 8.04 -17.39
CA ARG A 97 3.36 9.41 -17.80
C ARG A 97 4.35 10.46 -17.28
N ILE A 98 4.80 10.32 -16.04
CA ILE A 98 5.83 11.18 -15.46
C ILE A 98 7.11 11.09 -16.31
N ASN A 99 7.57 9.88 -16.62
CA ASN A 99 8.79 9.68 -17.42
C ASN A 99 8.61 10.06 -18.89
N GLY A 100 7.39 10.04 -19.42
CA GLY A 100 7.11 10.47 -20.80
C GLY A 100 7.05 11.99 -20.97
N ASN A 101 6.70 12.72 -19.90
CA ASN A 101 6.57 14.18 -19.91
C ASN A 101 7.75 14.90 -19.22
N SER A 102 8.65 14.17 -18.57
CA SER A 102 9.82 14.74 -17.93
C SER A 102 11.09 14.46 -18.73
N GLN A 103 12.03 15.39 -18.70
CA GLN A 103 13.38 15.21 -19.24
C GLN A 103 14.22 14.24 -18.39
N THR A 104 13.77 13.96 -17.16
CA THR A 104 14.44 13.06 -16.21
C THR A 104 13.64 11.78 -16.04
N VAL A 105 14.34 10.65 -16.03
CA VAL A 105 13.74 9.33 -15.80
C VAL A 105 13.70 9.04 -14.31
N TYR A 106 12.52 8.82 -13.78
CA TYR A 106 12.28 8.48 -12.38
C TYR A 106 12.01 6.99 -12.22
N ASN A 107 12.62 6.39 -11.19
CA ASN A 107 12.39 4.98 -10.84
C ASN A 107 11.13 4.80 -9.97
N ASN A 108 10.75 5.85 -9.23
CA ASN A 108 9.59 5.85 -8.36
C ASN A 108 8.95 7.25 -8.29
N ILE A 109 7.72 7.33 -7.80
CA ILE A 109 6.95 8.59 -7.71
C ILE A 109 7.58 9.56 -6.69
N ARG A 110 8.27 9.05 -5.66
CA ARG A 110 8.93 9.90 -4.65
C ARG A 110 10.07 10.70 -5.26
N ASP A 111 10.85 10.13 -6.15
CA ASP A 111 11.94 10.82 -6.82
C ASP A 111 11.41 12.03 -7.63
N PHE A 112 10.24 11.87 -8.26
CA PHE A 112 9.53 12.97 -8.91
C PHE A 112 9.03 14.02 -7.92
N ILE A 113 8.44 13.63 -6.78
CA ILE A 113 8.02 14.59 -5.75
C ILE A 113 9.21 15.42 -5.23
N VAL A 114 10.38 14.81 -5.12
CA VAL A 114 11.60 15.46 -4.63
C VAL A 114 12.14 16.50 -5.62
N SER A 115 11.92 16.32 -6.93
CA SER A 115 12.37 17.25 -7.98
C SER A 115 11.45 18.47 -8.18
N LEU A 116 10.26 18.48 -7.58
CA LEU A 116 9.33 19.60 -7.63
C LEU A 116 9.78 20.79 -6.78
N SER A 117 9.10 21.92 -6.99
CA SER A 117 9.28 23.14 -6.21
C SER A 117 9.06 22.89 -4.70
N PRO A 118 9.74 23.63 -3.79
CA PRO A 118 9.59 23.41 -2.35
C PRO A 118 8.17 23.59 -1.80
N SER A 119 7.30 24.35 -2.47
CA SER A 119 5.89 24.51 -2.10
C SER A 119 5.08 23.26 -2.46
N ASP A 120 5.21 22.78 -3.70
CA ASP A 120 4.44 21.63 -4.19
C ASP A 120 4.91 20.32 -3.53
N ARG A 121 6.22 20.20 -3.32
CA ARG A 121 6.83 19.08 -2.63
C ARG A 121 6.29 18.90 -1.22
N ARG A 122 6.17 19.98 -0.43
CA ARG A 122 5.71 19.91 0.96
C ARG A 122 4.31 19.31 1.06
N ASN A 123 3.38 19.81 0.26
CA ASN A 123 2.00 19.31 0.24
C ASN A 123 1.92 17.82 -0.13
N LEU A 124 2.70 17.38 -1.12
CA LEU A 124 2.73 15.99 -1.55
C LEU A 124 3.44 15.07 -0.54
N ASP A 125 4.50 15.56 0.11
CA ASP A 125 5.20 14.80 1.15
C ASP A 125 4.32 14.60 2.39
N ASP A 126 3.50 15.59 2.77
CA ASP A 126 2.53 15.46 3.87
C ASP A 126 1.48 14.38 3.54
N LEU A 127 0.85 14.45 2.36
CA LEU A 127 -0.10 13.43 1.90
C LEU A 127 0.54 12.04 1.86
N ARG A 128 1.78 11.94 1.36
CA ARG A 128 2.51 10.66 1.30
C ARG A 128 2.80 10.12 2.69
N ARG A 129 3.12 10.98 3.65
CA ARG A 129 3.37 10.60 5.04
C ARG A 129 2.08 10.10 5.71
N ASP A 130 0.95 10.73 5.44
CA ASP A 130 -0.35 10.28 5.95
C ASP A 130 -0.73 8.91 5.41
N VAL A 131 -0.58 8.69 4.10
CA VAL A 131 -0.78 7.37 3.48
C VAL A 131 0.14 6.31 4.09
N LEU A 132 1.42 6.65 4.30
CA LEU A 132 2.38 5.75 4.94
C LEU A 132 1.94 5.39 6.36
N ASN A 133 1.55 6.37 7.16
CA ASN A 133 1.07 6.16 8.53
C ASN A 133 -0.16 5.24 8.56
N GLN A 134 -1.15 5.49 7.71
CA GLN A 134 -2.35 4.66 7.59
C GLN A 134 -1.99 3.22 7.18
N THR A 135 -1.10 3.06 6.20
CA THR A 135 -0.66 1.75 5.72
C THR A 135 0.12 0.98 6.79
N THR A 136 0.97 1.67 7.55
CA THR A 136 1.70 1.07 8.68
C THR A 136 0.74 0.59 9.76
N GLN A 137 -0.25 1.40 10.14
CA GLN A 137 -1.27 1.00 11.11
C GLN A 137 -2.09 -0.21 10.62
N ALA A 138 -2.50 -0.19 9.36
CA ALA A 138 -3.22 -1.30 8.74
C ALA A 138 -2.35 -2.58 8.68
N SER A 139 -1.05 -2.45 8.39
CA SER A 139 -0.11 -3.58 8.44
C SER A 139 0.03 -4.15 9.85
N SER A 140 0.09 -3.30 10.88
CA SER A 140 0.15 -3.76 12.27
C SER A 140 -1.11 -4.52 12.69
N GLY A 141 -2.30 -4.07 12.28
CA GLY A 141 -3.56 -4.78 12.53
C GLY A 141 -3.60 -6.17 11.88
N LEU A 142 -3.05 -6.31 10.66
CA LEU A 142 -2.98 -7.61 9.97
C LEU A 142 -2.05 -8.58 10.71
N ILE A 143 -0.90 -8.09 11.17
CA ILE A 143 0.05 -8.88 11.98
C ILE A 143 -0.61 -9.34 13.29
N GLN A 144 -1.38 -8.48 13.95
CA GLN A 144 -2.11 -8.84 15.16
C GLN A 144 -3.14 -9.94 14.90
N ASN A 145 -3.96 -9.81 13.85
CA ASN A 145 -4.92 -10.84 13.46
C ASN A 145 -4.22 -12.18 13.12
N GLN A 146 -3.09 -12.14 12.42
CA GLN A 146 -2.29 -13.33 12.10
C GLN A 146 -1.74 -14.00 13.37
N ALA A 147 -1.25 -13.21 14.33
CA ALA A 147 -0.77 -13.71 15.61
C ALA A 147 -1.92 -14.37 16.40
N SER A 148 -3.08 -13.73 16.49
CA SER A 148 -4.26 -14.31 17.15
C SER A 148 -4.69 -15.64 16.54
N LEU A 149 -4.73 -15.72 15.21
CA LEU A 149 -5.02 -16.98 14.50
C LEU A 149 -3.97 -18.06 14.82
N TYR A 150 -2.68 -17.71 14.76
CA TYR A 150 -1.60 -18.64 15.03
C TYR A 150 -1.66 -19.20 16.46
N TYR A 151 -1.78 -18.34 17.47
CA TYR A 151 -1.83 -18.77 18.86
C TYR A 151 -3.11 -19.55 19.19
N THR A 152 -4.25 -19.20 18.59
CA THR A 152 -5.49 -19.96 18.75
C THR A 152 -5.33 -21.38 18.17
N HIS A 153 -4.76 -21.50 16.97
CA HIS A 153 -4.47 -22.79 16.36
C HIS A 153 -3.49 -23.62 17.21
N GLU A 154 -2.41 -22.99 17.68
CA GLU A 154 -1.39 -23.67 18.50
C GLU A 154 -1.97 -24.18 19.82
N PHE A 155 -2.81 -23.39 20.47
CA PHE A 155 -3.56 -23.80 21.66
C PHE A 155 -4.43 -25.03 21.39
N HIS A 156 -5.23 -25.02 20.31
CA HIS A 156 -6.09 -26.17 19.97
C HIS A 156 -5.29 -27.42 19.64
N ARG A 157 -4.18 -27.28 18.92
CA ARG A 157 -3.27 -28.39 18.63
C ARG A 157 -2.75 -29.05 19.92
N LYS A 158 -2.26 -28.25 20.87
CA LYS A 158 -1.78 -28.73 22.17
C LYS A 158 -2.88 -29.33 23.03
N TYR A 159 -4.06 -28.68 23.07
CA TYR A 159 -5.21 -29.18 23.80
C TYR A 159 -5.65 -30.55 23.29
N LEU A 160 -5.77 -30.71 21.96
CA LEU A 160 -6.14 -31.98 21.35
C LEU A 160 -5.10 -33.07 21.64
N ALA A 161 -3.81 -32.74 21.53
CA ALA A 161 -2.75 -33.69 21.86
C ALA A 161 -2.79 -34.14 23.32
N GLY A 162 -3.06 -33.21 24.25
CA GLY A 162 -3.24 -33.54 25.66
C GLY A 162 -4.46 -34.42 25.94
N VAL A 163 -5.60 -34.15 25.29
CA VAL A 163 -6.82 -34.96 25.40
C VAL A 163 -6.63 -36.37 24.83
N LEU A 164 -5.95 -36.47 23.68
CA LEU A 164 -5.68 -37.75 23.03
C LEU A 164 -4.47 -38.47 23.60
N GLN A 165 -3.78 -37.88 24.59
CA GLN A 165 -2.53 -38.40 25.19
C GLN A 165 -1.46 -38.73 24.14
N THR A 166 -1.42 -37.95 23.06
CA THR A 166 -0.45 -38.12 21.98
C THR A 166 0.73 -37.22 22.24
N ASP A 167 1.94 -37.76 22.13
CA ASP A 167 3.16 -37.00 22.30
C ASP A 167 3.21 -35.83 21.31
N LEU A 168 3.52 -34.64 21.81
CA LEU A 168 3.62 -33.40 21.02
C LEU A 168 4.94 -33.31 20.26
N ASP A 169 5.88 -34.20 20.57
CA ASP A 169 7.11 -34.35 19.83
C ASP A 169 6.78 -34.93 18.44
N GLY A 170 6.93 -34.09 17.42
CA GLY A 170 6.65 -34.37 16.00
C GLY A 170 7.45 -35.52 15.38
N HIS A 171 7.95 -36.46 16.18
CA HIS A 171 8.65 -37.67 15.76
C HIS A 171 7.76 -38.92 15.78
N SER A 172 6.54 -38.85 16.30
CA SER A 172 5.72 -40.06 16.47
C SER A 172 4.23 -39.86 16.19
N TYR A 173 3.81 -39.61 14.94
CA TYR A 173 2.48 -40.04 14.49
C TYR A 173 2.45 -40.32 12.97
N ARG A 174 2.37 -41.60 12.58
CA ARG A 174 1.83 -41.99 11.27
C ARG A 174 0.84 -43.15 11.40
N ALA A 175 -0.29 -43.00 10.71
CA ALA A 175 -0.85 -44.04 9.86
C ALA A 175 -0.96 -43.54 8.39
N ASP A 176 -1.03 -42.23 8.17
CA ASP A 176 -0.67 -41.52 6.91
C ASP A 176 0.09 -40.20 7.17
N GLY A 177 -0.07 -39.62 8.36
CA GLY A 177 0.98 -38.93 9.13
C GLY A 177 1.82 -37.90 8.36
N GLN A 178 1.16 -36.85 7.88
CA GLN A 178 1.84 -35.62 7.51
C GLN A 178 1.81 -34.65 8.68
N THR A 179 3.00 -34.34 9.21
CA THR A 179 3.24 -33.21 10.11
C THR A 179 3.04 -31.93 9.31
N GLN A 180 1.88 -31.30 9.43
CA GLN A 180 1.72 -29.93 8.94
C GLN A 180 2.23 -28.98 10.03
N ASP A 181 3.55 -28.83 10.09
CA ASP A 181 4.14 -27.72 10.83
C ASP A 181 3.62 -26.44 10.18
N VAL A 182 2.69 -25.76 10.86
CA VAL A 182 2.29 -24.40 10.50
C VAL A 182 3.52 -23.54 10.76
N THR A 183 4.29 -23.27 9.70
CA THR A 183 5.46 -22.41 9.80
C THR A 183 4.98 -21.06 10.34
N PRO A 184 5.48 -20.61 11.50
CA PRO A 184 5.13 -19.28 12.00
C PRO A 184 5.59 -18.29 10.94
N GLY A 185 4.64 -17.66 10.25
CA GLY A 185 4.94 -16.73 9.18
C GLY A 185 5.67 -15.52 9.76
N ASN A 186 7.00 -15.55 9.75
CA ASN A 186 7.94 -14.47 10.06
C ASN A 186 7.46 -13.42 11.09
N ILE A 187 6.86 -13.87 12.19
CA ILE A 187 6.28 -13.02 13.25
C ILE A 187 7.40 -12.26 13.99
N PHE A 188 8.63 -12.76 13.92
CA PHE A 188 9.79 -12.26 14.66
C PHE A 188 10.88 -11.58 13.79
N GLY A 189 10.64 -11.35 12.49
CA GLY A 189 11.72 -10.94 11.58
C GLY A 189 12.08 -9.44 11.54
N LYS A 190 11.32 -8.53 12.17
CA LYS A 190 11.55 -7.07 12.04
C LYS A 190 11.22 -6.22 13.28
N THR A 191 11.37 -6.78 14.48
CA THR A 191 11.34 -5.98 15.71
C THR A 191 12.46 -6.43 16.63
N CYS A 192 13.68 -6.03 16.27
CA CYS A 192 14.82 -5.64 17.12
C CYS A 192 15.72 -4.76 16.24
#